data_AF-A0A838EXW9-F1
#
_entry.id   AF-A0A838EXW9-F1
#
_cell.length_a   1.000
_cell.length_b   1.000
_cell.length_c   1.000
_cell.angle_alpha   90.00
_cell.angle_beta   90.00
_cell.angle_gamma   90.00
#
_symmetry.space_group_name_H-M   'P 1'
#
loop_
_entity.id
_entity.type
_entity.pdbx_description
1 polymer ?
#
loop_
_entity_poly.entity_id
_entity_poly.type
_entity_poly.pdbx_seq_one_letter_code
_entity_poly.pdbx_strand_id
1 'polypeptide(L)'
;MSSEKQQILTSFFTSLEKMESEDMMGMVEKHLKDDDVEIFVHHIETFYGITDDEELGMLAQLMVTGYLAAKHEESLKTSKH
;
A
#
# COMPACT_ATOMS: atom_id res chain seq x y z
N MET A 1 -4.08 2.24 26.67
CA MET A 1 -2.73 2.17 26.08
C MET A 1 -2.88 1.63 24.67
N SER A 2 -2.47 2.38 23.64
CA SER A 2 -2.39 1.82 22.29
C SER A 2 -1.25 0.81 22.25
N SER A 3 -1.47 -0.35 21.64
CA SER A 3 -0.39 -1.33 21.46
C SER A 3 0.70 -0.73 20.57
N GLU A 4 1.93 -1.19 20.73
CA GLU A 4 3.06 -0.77 19.87
C GLU A 4 2.71 -0.91 18.37
N LYS A 5 1.98 -1.98 18.02
CA LYS A 5 1.43 -2.20 16.68
C LYS A 5 0.48 -1.08 16.23
N GLN A 6 -0.41 -0.64 17.11
CA GLN A 6 -1.33 0.45 16.81
C GLN A 6 -0.58 1.77 16.58
N GLN A 7 0.49 2.05 17.33
CA GLN A 7 1.29 3.26 17.14
C GLN A 7 2.05 3.25 15.81
N ILE A 8 2.63 2.12 15.43
CA ILE A 8 3.33 1.95 14.15
C ILE A 8 2.38 2.14 12.97
N LEU A 9 1.23 1.46 12.99
CA LEU A 9 0.24 1.56 11.92
C LEU A 9 -0.35 2.97 11.82
N THR A 10 -0.70 3.59 12.95
CA THR A 10 -1.19 4.97 12.95
C THR A 10 -0.14 5.93 12.40
N SER A 11 1.14 5.80 12.79
CA SER A 11 2.19 6.66 12.25
C SER A 11 2.38 6.47 10.74
N PHE A 12 2.28 5.23 10.25
CA PHE A 12 2.37 4.93 8.82
C PHE A 12 1.19 5.55 8.05
N PHE A 13 -0.05 5.37 8.51
CA PHE A 13 -1.22 5.96 7.86
C PHE A 13 -1.21 7.49 7.90
N THR A 14 -0.81 8.11 9.02
CA THR A 14 -0.64 9.57 9.08
C THR A 14 0.45 10.08 8.13
N SER A 15 1.44 9.25 7.78
CA SER A 15 2.43 9.61 6.75
C SER A 15 1.85 9.56 5.34
N LEU A 16 0.91 8.63 5.08
CA LEU A 16 0.21 8.50 3.81
C LEU A 16 -0.87 9.57 3.59
N GLU A 17 -1.56 10.01 4.65
CA GLU A 17 -2.58 11.07 4.60
C GLU A 17 -2.05 12.41 4.07
N LYS A 18 -0.73 12.63 4.13
CA LYS A 18 -0.06 13.85 3.68
C LYS A 18 0.50 13.74 2.26
N MET A 19 0.37 12.58 1.62
CA MET A 19 0.85 12.37 0.25
C MET A 19 -0.27 12.59 -0.75
N GLU A 20 0.04 13.34 -1.80
CA GLU A 20 -0.81 13.44 -2.98
C GLU A 20 -0.77 12.11 -3.76
N SER A 21 -1.78 11.86 -4.59
CA SER A 21 -1.90 10.59 -5.34
C SER A 21 -0.65 10.28 -6.19
N GLU A 22 0.00 11.30 -6.76
CA GLU A 22 1.24 11.14 -7.53
C GLU A 22 2.41 10.66 -6.66
N ASP A 23 2.56 11.20 -5.45
CA ASP A 23 3.62 10.79 -4.51
C ASP A 23 3.41 9.36 -4.00
N MET A 24 2.15 8.99 -3.80
CA MET A 24 1.78 7.62 -3.42
C MET A 24 2.10 6.65 -4.55
N MET A 25 1.77 7.00 -5.79
CA MET A 25 2.11 6.21 -6.98
C MET A 25 3.63 6.05 -7.13
N GLY A 26 4.40 7.13 -6.93
CA GLY A 26 5.86 7.05 -6.92
C GLY A 26 6.45 6.20 -5.79
N MET A 27 5.73 5.99 -4.67
CA MET A 27 6.14 5.05 -3.62
C MET A 27 5.84 3.60 -4.02
N VAL A 28 4.67 3.37 -4.63
CA VAL A 28 4.27 2.08 -5.20
C VAL A 28 5.31 1.63 -6.23
N GLU A 29 5.65 2.47 -7.20
CA GLU A 29 6.64 2.21 -8.26
C GLU A 29 8.06 1.97 -7.73
N LYS A 30 8.42 2.52 -6.56
CA LYS A 30 9.71 2.21 -5.90
C LYS A 30 9.78 0.79 -5.35
N HIS A 31 8.65 0.16 -5.10
CA HIS A 31 8.56 -1.14 -4.43
C HIS A 31 8.05 -2.24 -5.34
N LEU A 32 7.30 -1.88 -6.37
CA LEU A 32 6.68 -2.75 -7.36
C LEU A 32 6.98 -2.19 -8.74
N LYS A 33 7.28 -3.06 -9.69
CA LYS A 33 7.41 -2.67 -11.10
C LYS A 33 6.02 -2.48 -11.71
N ASP A 34 5.94 -1.79 -12.83
CA ASP A 34 4.70 -1.60 -13.59
C ASP A 34 3.99 -2.94 -13.85
N ASP A 35 4.74 -3.97 -14.28
CA ASP A 35 4.23 -5.34 -14.46
C ASP A 35 3.59 -5.93 -13.18
N ASP A 36 4.16 -5.63 -12.01
CA ASP A 36 3.61 -6.09 -10.72
C ASP A 36 2.29 -5.37 -10.40
N VAL A 37 2.22 -4.05 -10.69
CA VAL A 37 1.01 -3.25 -10.52
C VAL A 37 -0.09 -3.71 -11.46
N GLU A 38 0.23 -4.03 -12.72
CA GLU A 38 -0.71 -4.61 -13.69
C GLU A 38 -1.30 -5.93 -13.20
N ILE A 39 -0.49 -6.79 -12.56
CA ILE A 39 -0.98 -8.04 -11.96
C ILE A 39 -2.00 -7.75 -10.84
N PHE A 40 -1.77 -6.74 -10.00
CA PHE A 40 -2.74 -6.33 -8.98
C PHE A 40 -4.03 -5.81 -9.60
N VAL A 41 -3.94 -4.89 -10.57
CA VAL A 41 -5.11 -4.34 -11.26
C VAL A 41 -5.91 -5.44 -11.95
N HIS A 42 -5.25 -6.33 -12.69
CA HIS A 42 -5.89 -7.45 -13.37
C HIS A 42 -6.56 -8.42 -12.39
N HIS A 43 -5.94 -8.67 -11.24
CA HIS A 43 -6.57 -9.48 -10.18
C HIS A 43 -7.83 -8.81 -9.64
N ILE A 44 -7.79 -7.50 -9.38
CA ILE A 44 -8.94 -6.76 -8.86
C ILE A 44 -10.08 -6.79 -9.89
N GLU A 45 -9.76 -6.54 -11.16
CA GLU A 45 -10.72 -6.60 -12.26
C GLU A 45 -11.38 -7.98 -12.37
N THR A 46 -10.58 -9.04 -12.39
CA THR A 46 -11.07 -10.40 -12.61
C THR A 46 -11.80 -10.97 -11.38
N PHE A 47 -11.31 -10.68 -10.17
CA PHE A 47 -11.85 -11.26 -8.93
C PHE A 47 -13.08 -10.51 -8.44
N TYR A 48 -13.05 -9.18 -8.45
CA TYR A 48 -14.15 -8.34 -7.97
C TYR A 48 -15.12 -7.92 -9.08
N GLY A 49 -14.78 -8.15 -10.36
CA GLY A 49 -15.62 -7.77 -11.50
C GLY A 49 -15.69 -6.27 -11.72
N ILE A 50 -14.66 -5.53 -11.28
CA ILE A 50 -14.58 -4.08 -11.37
C ILE A 50 -13.86 -3.72 -12.68
N THR A 51 -14.49 -2.93 -13.53
CA THR A 51 -13.93 -2.53 -14.84
C THR A 51 -13.70 -1.03 -14.97
N ASP A 52 -13.94 -0.28 -13.89
CA ASP A 52 -13.73 1.16 -13.84
C ASP A 52 -12.27 1.46 -13.50
N ASP A 53 -11.56 2.14 -14.41
CA ASP A 53 -10.12 2.36 -14.31
C ASP A 53 -9.73 3.22 -13.09
N GLU A 54 -10.57 4.20 -12.71
CA GLU A 54 -10.33 5.03 -11.54
C GLU A 54 -10.49 4.22 -10.24
N GLU A 55 -11.55 3.40 -10.15
CA GLU A 55 -11.78 2.50 -9.01
C GLU A 55 -10.67 1.45 -8.89
N LEU A 56 -10.26 0.86 -10.01
CA LEU A 56 -9.15 -0.10 -10.06
C LEU A 56 -7.84 0.51 -9.56
N GLY A 57 -7.51 1.73 -9.99
CA GLY A 57 -6.32 2.46 -9.55
C GLY A 57 -6.32 2.72 -8.04
N MET A 58 -7.46 3.17 -7.49
CA MET A 58 -7.62 3.40 -6.05
C MET A 58 -7.47 2.10 -5.24
N LEU A 59 -8.07 1.00 -5.69
CA LEU A 59 -8.00 -0.29 -5.01
C LEU A 59 -6.58 -0.87 -5.06
N ALA A 60 -5.89 -0.74 -6.18
CA ALA A 60 -4.49 -1.11 -6.30
C ALA A 60 -3.61 -0.32 -5.31
N GLN A 61 -3.80 1.00 -5.23
CA GLN A 61 -3.11 1.83 -4.23
C GLN A 61 -3.39 1.38 -2.79
N LEU A 62 -4.63 1.03 -2.46
CA LEU A 62 -5.01 0.48 -1.14
C LEU A 62 -4.31 -0.85 -0.83
N MET A 63 -4.29 -1.79 -1.78
CA MET A 63 -3.61 -3.07 -1.61
C MET A 63 -2.10 -2.91 -1.43
N VAL A 64 -1.46 -2.07 -2.24
CA VAL A 64 -0.02 -1.86 -2.17
C VAL A 64 0.36 -1.10 -0.88
N THR A 65 -0.39 -0.07 -0.50
CA THR A 65 -0.13 0.64 0.78
C THR A 65 -0.26 -0.30 1.98
N GLY A 66 -1.22 -1.24 1.96
CA GLY A 66 -1.32 -2.31 2.97
C GLY A 66 -0.10 -3.24 2.99
N TYR A 67 0.39 -3.64 1.82
CA TYR A 67 1.62 -4.45 1.71
C TYR A 67 2.86 -3.70 2.26
N LEU A 68 3.00 -2.41 1.92
CA LEU A 68 4.09 -1.57 2.41
C LEU A 68 4.03 -1.37 3.93
N ALA A 69 2.82 -1.19 4.50
CA ALA A 69 2.63 -1.12 5.95
C ALA A 69 3.15 -2.39 6.65
N ALA A 70 2.81 -3.56 6.11
CA ALA A 70 3.24 -4.85 6.67
C ALA A 70 4.77 -5.03 6.58
N LYS A 71 5.37 -4.68 5.43
CA LYS A 71 6.83 -4.73 5.24
C LYS A 71 7.56 -3.74 6.16
N HIS A 72 6.99 -2.56 6.40
CA HIS A 72 7.52 -1.57 7.34
C HIS A 72 7.49 -2.11 8.78
N GLU A 73 6.39 -2.75 9.20
CA GLU A 73 6.28 -3.41 10.50
C GLU A 73 7.35 -4.51 10.67
N GLU A 74 7.55 -5.37 9.67
CA GLU A 74 8.59 -6.40 9.70
C GLU A 74 10.01 -5.84 9.80
N SER A 75 10.32 -4.81 9.01
CA SER A 75 11.62 -4.12 9.04
C SER A 75 11.96 -3.55 10.43
N LEU A 76 10.96 -2.99 11.12
CA LEU A 76 11.13 -2.49 12.48
C LEU A 76 11.34 -3.61 13.51
N LYS A 77 10.79 -4.80 13.29
CA LYS A 77 11.02 -5.98 14.15
C LYS A 77 12.42 -6.54 13.97
N THR A 78 12.94 -6.61 12.75
CA THR A 78 14.31 -7.08 12.48
C THR A 78 15.38 -6.07 12.89
N SER A 79 15.09 -4.76 12.87
CA SER A 79 16.04 -3.72 13.30
C SER A 79 16.18 -3.57 14.82
N LYS A 80 15.30 -4.20 15.60
CA LYS A 80 15.36 -4.23 17.08
C LYS A 80 16.13 -5.41 17.66
N HIS A 81 16.76 -6.23 16.81
CA HIS A 81 17.58 -7.38 17.21
C HIS A 81 19.05 -7.20 16.83
#